data_AF-A0A1F4ENZ1-F1
#
_entry.id   AF-A0A1F4ENZ1-F1
#
_cell.length_a   1.000
_cell.length_b   1.000
_cell.length_c   1.000
_cell.angle_alpha   90.00
_cell.angle_beta   90.00
_cell.angle_gamma   90.00
#
_symmetry.space_group_name_H-M   'P 1'
#
loop_
_entity.id
_entity.type
_entity.pdbx_description
1 polymer ?
#
loop_
_entity_poly.entity_id
_entity_poly.type
_entity_poly.pdbx_seq_one_letter_code
_entity_poly.pdbx_strand_id
1 'polypeptide(L)'
;MSRTYRRRGERHEYRWVLRDSVFDAGSGRFAHFPIDRRSPEGRRAIARFHSDAEFTMRSAAPCWYRRLFDHQLRTVNDQELRRWLADPAYDPVQQVRHRHQANWSWW
;
A
#
# COMPACT_ATOMS: atom_id res chain seq x y z
N MET A 1 -20.60 -18.92 12.47
CA MET A 1 -19.29 -18.36 12.08
C MET A 1 -19.10 -17.02 12.79
N SER A 2 -18.11 -16.89 13.68
CA SER A 2 -17.79 -15.62 14.33
C SER A 2 -17.26 -14.64 13.27
N ARG A 3 -17.82 -13.43 13.18
CA ARG A 3 -17.23 -12.36 12.36
C ARG A 3 -15.87 -11.99 12.95
N THR A 4 -14.79 -12.39 12.30
CA THR A 4 -13.45 -11.92 12.62
C THR A 4 -13.38 -10.44 12.25
N TYR A 5 -13.10 -9.60 13.24
CA TYR A 5 -12.97 -8.17 13.04
C TYR A 5 -11.50 -7.85 12.80
N ARG A 6 -11.15 -7.48 11.57
CA ARG A 6 -9.77 -7.12 11.20
C ARG A 6 -9.52 -5.64 11.45
N ARG A 7 -8.24 -5.26 11.52
CA ARG A 7 -7.81 -3.85 11.53
C ARG A 7 -8.32 -3.09 12.76
N ARG A 8 -8.43 -3.76 13.90
CA ARG A 8 -8.94 -3.19 15.15
C ARG A 8 -7.98 -2.11 15.66
N GLY A 9 -8.35 -0.85 15.47
CA GLY A 9 -7.55 0.31 15.89
C GLY A 9 -6.91 1.08 14.73
N GLU A 10 -7.03 0.63 13.49
CA GLU A 10 -6.47 1.29 12.29
C GLU A 10 -7.32 2.49 11.83
N ARG A 11 -7.55 3.45 12.73
CA ARG A 11 -8.34 4.66 12.42
C ARG A 11 -7.59 5.63 11.49
N HIS A 12 -6.27 5.52 11.36
CA HIS A 12 -5.46 6.36 10.47
C HIS A 12 -5.83 6.13 9.00
N GLU A 13 -6.26 4.91 8.65
CA GLU A 13 -6.72 4.55 7.30
C GLU A 13 -8.09 5.13 6.93
N TYR A 14 -8.85 5.66 7.91
CA TYR A 14 -10.20 6.17 7.64
C TYR A 14 -10.20 7.32 6.66
N ARG A 15 -9.09 8.06 6.54
CA ARG A 15 -8.91 9.11 5.54
C ARG A 15 -9.06 8.57 4.10
N TRP A 16 -8.63 7.34 3.86
CA TRP A 16 -8.72 6.68 2.55
C TRP A 16 -10.02 5.89 2.40
N VAL A 17 -10.48 5.24 3.48
CA VAL A 17 -11.75 4.47 3.48
C VAL A 17 -12.95 5.37 3.25
N LEU A 18 -12.93 6.59 3.78
CA LEU A 18 -14.00 7.59 3.64
C LEU A 18 -13.76 8.54 2.47
N ARG A 19 -13.02 8.11 1.45
CA ARG A 19 -12.80 8.90 0.24
C ARG A 19 -13.51 8.20 -0.91
N ASP A 20 -14.43 8.91 -1.54
CA ASP A 20 -15.05 8.47 -2.78
C ASP A 20 -14.44 9.22 -3.97
N SER A 21 -14.66 8.69 -5.17
CA SER A 21 -14.25 9.31 -6.42
C SER A 21 -15.36 9.22 -7.45
N VAL A 22 -15.78 10.37 -7.95
CA VAL A 22 -16.70 10.44 -9.10
C VAL A 22 -15.91 10.92 -10.31
N PHE A 23 -16.11 10.22 -11.43
CA PHE A 23 -15.57 10.65 -12.71
C PHE A 23 -16.34 11.87 -13.20
N ASP A 24 -15.66 13.01 -13.29
CA ASP A 24 -16.22 14.21 -13.87
C ASP A 24 -15.95 14.21 -15.38
N ALA A 25 -17.00 13.98 -16.16
CA ALA A 25 -16.94 13.94 -17.61
C ALA A 25 -16.58 15.30 -18.24
N GLY A 26 -16.80 16.42 -17.52
CA GLY A 26 -16.46 17.76 -18.01
C GLY A 26 -14.97 18.08 -17.90
N SER A 27 -14.33 17.68 -16.81
CA SER A 27 -12.87 17.87 -16.61
C SER A 27 -12.02 16.67 -17.06
N GLY A 28 -12.64 15.52 -17.35
CA GLY A 28 -11.96 14.27 -17.68
C GLY A 28 -11.14 13.71 -16.50
N ARG A 29 -11.44 14.11 -15.27
CA ARG A 29 -10.69 13.77 -14.06
C ARG A 29 -11.61 13.16 -13.01
N PHE A 30 -11.01 12.38 -12.11
CA PHE A 30 -11.70 11.94 -10.90
C PHE A 30 -11.69 13.07 -9.86
N ALA A 31 -12.87 13.53 -9.47
CA ALA A 31 -13.06 14.40 -8.32
C ALA A 31 -13.20 13.53 -7.07
N HIS A 32 -12.47 13.89 -6.02
CA HIS A 32 -12.53 13.18 -4.74
C HIS A 32 -13.28 13.99 -3.72
N PHE A 33 -14.17 13.34 -2.98
CA PHE A 33 -14.88 13.97 -1.88
C PHE A 33 -14.87 13.08 -0.63
N PRO A 34 -14.81 13.70 0.56
CA PRO A 34 -14.89 12.97 1.81
C PRO A 34 -16.33 12.53 2.08
N ILE A 35 -16.49 11.29 2.52
CA ILE A 35 -17.73 10.76 3.09
C ILE A 35 -17.70 11.05 4.60
N ASP A 36 -18.78 11.61 5.14
CA ASP A 36 -18.90 11.76 6.60
C ASP A 36 -18.94 10.38 7.28
N ARG A 37 -18.03 10.15 8.23
CA ARG A 37 -17.96 8.92 9.04
C ARG A 37 -19.28 8.60 9.75
N ARG A 38 -20.08 9.61 10.10
CA ARG A 38 -21.34 9.46 10.85
C ARG A 38 -22.52 9.15 9.92
N SER A 39 -22.37 9.40 8.62
CA SER A 39 -23.41 9.08 7.65
C SER A 39 -23.64 7.56 7.56
N PRO A 40 -24.82 7.10 7.11
CA PRO A 40 -25.05 5.68 6.85
C PRO A 40 -24.00 5.08 5.91
N GLU A 41 -23.56 5.83 4.91
CA GLU A 41 -22.56 5.41 3.93
C GLU A 41 -21.16 5.30 4.54
N GLY A 42 -20.75 6.29 5.34
CA GLY A 42 -19.46 6.26 6.03
C GLY A 42 -19.38 5.11 7.04
N ARG A 43 -20.47 4.85 7.77
CA ARG A 43 -20.57 3.69 8.67
C ARG A 43 -20.48 2.37 7.92
N ARG A 44 -21.11 2.25 6.75
CA ARG A 44 -21.02 1.06 5.89
C ARG A 44 -19.60 0.87 5.34
N ALA A 45 -18.95 1.94 4.88
CA ALA A 45 -17.58 1.90 4.38
C ALA A 45 -16.59 1.44 5.46
N ILE A 46 -16.71 1.98 6.68
CA ILE A 46 -15.91 1.55 7.84
C ILE A 46 -16.20 0.09 8.21
N ALA A 47 -17.47 -0.30 8.26
CA ALA A 47 -17.86 -1.68 8.57
C ALA A 47 -17.31 -2.67 7.53
N ARG A 48 -17.34 -2.31 6.24
CA ARG A 48 -16.75 -3.08 5.16
C ARG A 48 -15.23 -3.15 5.35
N PHE A 49 -14.55 -2.03 5.58
CA PHE A 49 -13.11 -1.99 5.83
C PHE A 49 -12.64 -2.91 6.97
N HIS A 50 -13.42 -3.04 8.04
CA HIS A 50 -13.10 -3.96 9.13
C HIS A 50 -13.59 -5.40 8.94
N SER A 51 -14.35 -5.66 7.87
CA SER A 51 -14.82 -7.00 7.54
C SER A 51 -13.72 -7.82 6.87
N ASP A 52 -13.81 -9.14 7.02
CA ASP A 52 -12.94 -10.09 6.31
C ASP A 52 -13.09 -10.01 4.77
N ALA A 53 -14.17 -9.43 4.27
CA ALA A 53 -14.45 -9.31 2.84
C ALA A 53 -13.75 -8.12 2.16
N GLU A 54 -13.18 -7.16 2.91
CA GLU A 54 -12.49 -6.04 2.28
C GLU A 54 -11.08 -6.42 1.86
N PHE A 55 -10.90 -6.47 0.55
CA PHE A 55 -9.60 -6.57 -0.10
C PHE A 55 -8.81 -5.28 0.15
N THR A 56 -7.73 -5.38 0.95
CA THR A 56 -6.87 -4.23 1.29
C THR A 56 -6.17 -3.65 0.07
N MET A 57 -5.93 -4.48 -0.95
CA MET A 57 -5.16 -4.10 -2.13
C MET A 57 -6.12 -3.93 -3.31
N ARG A 58 -6.81 -2.79 -3.38
CA ARG A 58 -7.73 -2.49 -4.51
C ARG A 58 -7.01 -2.45 -5.86
N SER A 59 -5.69 -2.21 -5.85
CA SER A 59 -4.82 -2.33 -7.02
C SER A 59 -3.38 -2.68 -6.63
N ALA A 60 -2.63 -3.24 -7.57
CA ALA A 60 -1.17 -3.29 -7.48
C ALA A 60 -0.59 -1.85 -7.48
N ALA A 61 0.63 -1.70 -6.97
CA ALA A 61 1.36 -0.45 -7.09
C ALA A 61 1.54 -0.08 -8.57
N PRO A 62 1.54 1.23 -8.91
CA PRO A 62 1.76 1.69 -10.27
C PRO A 62 3.05 1.14 -10.89
N CYS A 63 3.05 0.91 -12.20
CA CYS A 63 4.21 0.38 -12.91
C CYS A 63 5.48 1.22 -12.71
N TRP A 64 5.36 2.56 -12.69
CA TRP A 64 6.47 3.47 -12.43
C TRP A 64 7.06 3.28 -11.03
N TYR A 65 6.20 3.08 -10.02
CA TYR A 65 6.63 2.92 -8.63
C TYR A 65 7.35 1.58 -8.46
N ARG A 66 6.81 0.51 -9.04
CA ARG A 66 7.47 -0.81 -9.05
C ARG A 66 8.87 -0.76 -9.65
N ARG A 67 9.06 -0.03 -10.76
CA ARG A 67 10.39 0.17 -11.37
C ARG A 67 11.34 0.92 -10.44
N LEU A 68 10.85 1.98 -9.78
CA LEU A 68 11.64 2.75 -8.83
C LEU A 68 12.04 1.91 -7.60
N PHE A 69 11.10 1.13 -7.06
CA PHE A 69 11.34 0.22 -5.96
C PHE A 69 12.37 -0.86 -6.34
N ASP A 70 12.22 -1.49 -7.50
CA ASP A 70 13.18 -2.47 -8.01
C ASP A 70 14.59 -1.86 -8.18
N HIS A 71 14.67 -0.61 -8.65
CA HIS A 71 15.95 0.10 -8.78
C HIS A 71 16.60 0.37 -7.42
N GLN A 72 15.83 0.82 -6.43
CA GLN A 72 16.33 1.05 -5.07
C GLN A 72 16.84 -0.25 -4.44
N LEU A 73 16.08 -1.34 -4.56
CA LEU A 73 16.47 -2.65 -4.05
C LEU A 73 17.81 -3.12 -4.64
N ARG A 74 17.96 -3.00 -5.97
CA ARG A 74 19.24 -3.29 -6.65
C ARG A 74 20.37 -2.42 -6.15
N THR A 75 20.13 -1.12 -5.99
CA THR A 75 21.14 -0.17 -5.52
C THR A 75 21.65 -0.53 -4.13
N VAL A 76 20.77 -0.91 -3.20
CA VAL A 76 21.14 -1.35 -1.85
C VAL A 76 21.98 -2.62 -1.92
N ASN A 77 21.50 -3.62 -2.65
CA ASN A 77 22.20 -4.91 -2.80
C ASN A 77 23.59 -4.76 -3.45
N ASP A 78 23.72 -3.87 -4.45
CA ASP A 78 25.00 -3.55 -5.09
C ASP A 78 25.96 -2.85 -4.12
N GLN A 79 25.46 -1.99 -3.24
CA GLN A 79 26.28 -1.35 -2.20
C GLN A 79 26.83 -2.37 -1.20
N GLU A 80 25.97 -3.28 -0.73
CA GLU A 80 26.36 -4.39 0.16
C GLU A 80 27.43 -5.27 -0.50
N LEU A 81 27.27 -5.59 -1.78
CA LEU A 81 28.25 -6.37 -2.54
C LEU A 81 29.60 -5.64 -2.68
N ARG A 82 29.58 -4.34 -2.97
CA ARG A 82 30.81 -3.52 -3.06
C ARG A 82 31.55 -3.43 -1.74
N ARG A 83 30.83 -3.37 -0.60
CA ARG A 83 31.44 -3.40 0.74
C ARG A 83 32.15 -4.71 0.99
N TRP A 84 31.51 -5.83 0.66
CA TRP A 84 32.13 -7.15 0.77
C TRP A 84 33.38 -7.31 -0.11
N LEU A 85 33.35 -6.76 -1.32
CA LEU A 85 34.54 -6.77 -2.20
C LEU A 85 35.70 -5.94 -1.64
N ALA A 86 35.40 -4.87 -0.90
CA ALA A 86 36.42 -4.03 -0.26
C ALA A 86 36.95 -4.63 1.06
N ASP A 87 36.10 -5.35 1.78
CA ASP A 87 36.42 -6.02 3.03
C ASP A 87 35.83 -7.44 3.04
N PRO A 88 36.64 -8.48 2.72
CA PRO A 88 36.16 -9.86 2.70
C PRO A 88 35.69 -10.41 4.05
N ALA A 89 36.00 -9.74 5.18
CA ALA A 89 35.50 -10.11 6.51
C ALA A 89 34.09 -9.56 6.78
N TYR A 90 33.59 -8.66 5.94
CA TYR A 90 32.22 -8.14 6.00
C TYR A 90 31.23 -9.21 5.50
N ASP A 91 30.10 -9.39 6.18
CA ASP A 91 29.03 -10.30 5.74
C ASP A 91 27.89 -9.48 5.09
N PRO A 92 27.73 -9.51 3.74
CA PRO A 92 26.76 -8.68 3.06
C PRO A 92 25.33 -9.19 3.24
N VAL A 93 24.43 -8.33 3.73
CA VAL A 93 23.01 -8.66 3.88
C VAL A 93 22.22 -8.27 2.63
N GLN A 94 21.90 -9.27 1.81
CA GLN A 94 21.13 -9.07 0.59
C GLN A 94 19.63 -9.02 0.87
N GLN A 95 18.94 -8.00 0.35
CA GLN A 95 17.48 -7.96 0.41
C GLN A 95 16.89 -8.82 -0.72
N VAL A 96 16.12 -9.84 -0.33
CA VAL A 96 15.47 -10.76 -1.29
C VAL A 96 14.31 -10.06 -1.99
N ARG A 97 14.31 -10.07 -3.33
CA ARG A 97 13.21 -9.54 -4.12
C ARG A 97 11.97 -10.42 -3.98
N HIS A 98 10.88 -9.86 -3.47
CA HIS A 98 9.58 -10.51 -3.44
C HIS A 98 8.59 -9.84 -4.40
N ARG A 99 7.81 -10.64 -5.15
CA ARG A 99 6.87 -10.14 -6.20
C ARG A 99 5.88 -9.09 -5.68
N HIS A 100 5.58 -9.12 -4.38
CA HIS A 100 4.58 -8.26 -3.74
C HIS A 100 5.18 -7.14 -2.88
N GLN A 101 6.51 -7.07 -2.69
CA GLN A 101 7.14 -6.07 -1.83
C GLN A 101 6.79 -4.64 -2.26
N ALA A 102 6.91 -4.33 -3.56
CA ALA A 102 6.57 -3.02 -4.08
C ALA A 102 5.07 -2.67 -3.89
N ASN A 103 4.20 -3.68 -3.82
CA ASN A 103 2.79 -3.43 -3.53
C ASN A 103 2.56 -3.23 -2.03
N TRP A 104 3.31 -3.93 -1.17
CA TRP A 104 3.24 -3.76 0.27
C TRP A 104 3.87 -2.45 0.76
N SER A 105 4.87 -1.91 0.06
CA SER A 105 5.52 -0.63 0.41
C SER A 105 4.82 0.61 -0.14
N TRP A 106 3.89 0.42 -1.09
CA TRP A 106 3.14 1.51 -1.70
C TRP A 106 1.95 1.95 -0.85
N TRP A 107 1.37 1.02 -0.11
CA TRP A 107 0.32 1.27 0.88
C TRP A 107 0.96 1.52 2.24
#